data_AF-A0A0L0DVJ6-F1
#
_entry.id   AF-A0A0L0DVJ6-F1
#
_cell.length_a   1.000
_cell.length_b   1.000
_cell.length_c   1.000
_cell.angle_alpha   90.00
_cell.angle_beta   90.00
_cell.angle_gamma   90.00
#
_symmetry.space_group_name_H-M   'P 1'
#
loop_
_entity.id
_entity.type
_entity.pdbx_description
1 polymer ?
#
loop_
_entity_poly.entity_id
_entity_poly.type
_entity_poly.pdbx_seq_one_letter_code
_entity_poly.pdbx_strand_id
1 'polypeptide(L)'
;MLRTRTLLHAMTRAVSAAAVASAPRPPLATLASPSLAAARAFATRPATSAASGGETASNTPPPPPPPPQAEAWSRPAQILHWAMGFTIVGLVGSGWLAGQIPNDPEKTDEKTLAWRSTMMHYHESFGLLMLAAIVPRIAIRFMHKAPKQLPGPAWEHLAGNLSHAALYGAMIFMPVSGLAFGYYSCWGVPFFAWNVPGLPKEQYDERAKAIEDFFYTNHHRVGQVLEYLVPLHIGAVGYHHLLRGHNLLGRMNPFAAKVVSETAKKV
;
A
#
# COMPACT_ATOMS: atom_id res chain seq x y z
N MET A 1 -14.88 10.21 -33.45
CA MET A 1 -15.11 8.81 -33.05
C MET A 1 -14.50 7.77 -34.01
N LEU A 2 -13.28 7.94 -34.55
CA LEU A 2 -12.69 6.91 -35.43
C LEU A 2 -11.16 6.70 -35.31
N ARG A 3 -10.49 7.28 -34.31
CA ARG A 3 -9.02 7.13 -34.13
C ARG A 3 -8.58 6.43 -32.84
N THR A 4 -9.49 6.10 -31.92
CA THR A 4 -9.17 5.41 -30.66
C THR A 4 -9.41 3.89 -30.69
N ARG A 5 -10.02 3.35 -31.76
CA ARG A 5 -10.29 1.90 -31.89
C ARG A 5 -9.09 1.09 -32.40
N THR A 6 -8.07 1.74 -32.96
CA THR A 6 -6.92 1.07 -33.59
C THR A 6 -5.81 0.70 -32.60
N LEU A 7 -5.74 1.36 -31.44
CA LEU A 7 -4.75 1.06 -30.39
C LEU A 7 -5.14 -0.12 -29.49
N LEU A 8 -6.44 -0.42 -29.39
CA LEU A 8 -6.94 -1.51 -28.55
C LEU A 8 -6.73 -2.91 -29.16
N HIS A 9 -6.57 -3.02 -30.49
CA HIS A 9 -6.31 -4.29 -31.17
C HIS A 9 -4.82 -4.67 -31.27
N ALA A 10 -3.91 -3.70 -31.05
CA ALA A 10 -2.47 -3.96 -31.10
C ALA A 10 -1.92 -4.62 -29.82
N MET A 11 -2.56 -4.40 -28.66
CA MET A 11 -2.08 -4.94 -27.38
C MET A 11 -2.62 -6.34 -27.05
N THR A 12 -3.74 -6.76 -27.63
CA THR A 12 -4.32 -8.10 -27.41
C THR A 12 -3.51 -9.22 -28.08
N ARG A 13 -2.71 -8.91 -29.11
CA ARG A 13 -1.82 -9.89 -29.77
C ARG A 13 -0.47 -10.08 -29.09
N ALA A 14 -0.04 -9.15 -28.23
CA ALA A 14 1.26 -9.24 -27.54
C ALA A 14 1.23 -10.19 -26.32
N VAL A 15 0.05 -10.48 -25.77
CA VAL A 15 -0.11 -11.32 -24.57
C VAL A 15 -0.30 -12.82 -24.90
N SER A 16 -0.59 -13.18 -26.16
CA SER A 16 -0.73 -14.59 -26.58
C SER A 16 0.55 -15.22 -27.18
N ALA A 17 1.66 -14.50 -27.26
CA ALA A 17 2.91 -15.00 -27.87
C ALA A 17 4.03 -15.35 -26.87
N ALA A 18 3.80 -15.22 -25.56
CA ALA A 18 4.82 -15.46 -24.52
C ALA A 18 4.69 -16.83 -23.81
N ALA A 19 4.00 -17.80 -24.43
CA ALA A 19 3.70 -19.10 -23.83
C ALA A 19 4.15 -20.31 -24.68
N VAL A 20 5.29 -20.25 -25.36
CA VAL A 20 6.00 -21.45 -25.86
C VAL A 20 7.50 -21.18 -25.90
N ALA A 21 8.23 -21.62 -24.88
CA ALA A 21 9.66 -21.94 -24.97
C ALA A 21 10.08 -22.73 -23.71
N SER A 22 9.80 -24.03 -23.70
CA SER A 22 10.41 -25.00 -22.80
C SER A 22 11.83 -25.29 -23.28
N ALA A 23 12.84 -25.08 -22.43
CA ALA A 23 14.21 -25.53 -22.64
C ALA A 23 14.84 -26.06 -21.33
N PRO A 24 15.83 -26.96 -21.41
CA PRO A 24 15.92 -28.12 -20.52
C PRO A 24 16.82 -27.92 -19.28
N ARG A 25 16.55 -28.71 -18.24
CA ARG A 25 17.34 -28.82 -17.00
C ARG A 25 18.69 -29.52 -17.26
N PRO A 26 19.81 -29.03 -16.71
CA PRO A 26 21.05 -29.81 -16.64
C PRO A 26 21.03 -30.84 -15.49
N PRO A 27 21.84 -31.92 -15.59
CA PRO A 27 21.73 -33.11 -14.75
C PRO A 27 22.38 -32.94 -13.36
N LEU A 28 21.86 -33.75 -12.42
CA LEU A 28 22.40 -33.99 -11.08
C LEU A 28 23.84 -34.49 -11.16
N ALA A 29 24.78 -33.74 -10.58
CA ALA A 29 26.15 -34.19 -10.35
C ALA A 29 26.37 -34.41 -8.85
N THR A 30 26.46 -35.69 -8.51
CA THR A 30 26.90 -36.27 -7.24
C THR A 30 28.40 -36.02 -7.05
N LEU A 31 28.82 -35.30 -6.01
CA LEU A 31 30.19 -35.32 -5.47
C LEU A 31 30.08 -35.12 -3.95
N ALA A 32 30.09 -36.21 -3.17
CA ALA A 32 31.28 -36.84 -2.60
C ALA A 32 31.95 -35.98 -1.51
N SER A 33 31.71 -36.38 -0.26
CA SER A 33 32.41 -35.92 0.93
C SER A 33 33.92 -36.18 0.86
N PRO A 34 34.73 -35.40 1.60
CA PRO A 34 35.91 -35.94 2.26
C PRO A 34 35.76 -35.83 3.78
N SER A 35 35.79 -36.98 4.45
CA SER A 35 36.21 -37.08 5.85
C SER A 35 37.72 -37.28 5.87
N LEU A 36 38.46 -36.57 6.74
CA LEU A 36 39.35 -37.15 7.76
C LEU A 36 40.34 -36.13 8.31
N ALA A 37 40.38 -36.11 9.64
CA ALA A 37 41.56 -36.06 10.50
C ALA A 37 42.51 -34.85 10.38
N ALA A 38 42.65 -34.10 11.48
CA ALA A 38 43.69 -34.36 12.49
C ALA A 38 43.94 -33.10 13.35
N ALA A 39 43.60 -33.16 14.63
CA ALA A 39 44.34 -32.45 15.68
C ALA A 39 44.00 -33.05 17.05
N ARG A 40 44.89 -33.94 17.50
CA ARG A 40 44.98 -34.45 18.88
C ARG A 40 45.77 -33.45 19.72
N ALA A 41 45.24 -33.08 20.89
CA ALA A 41 46.00 -32.74 22.11
C ALA A 41 44.99 -32.74 23.28
N PHE A 42 44.76 -33.87 23.95
CA PHE A 42 45.42 -34.29 25.20
C PHE A 42 45.52 -33.19 26.26
N ALA A 43 44.52 -33.13 27.15
CA ALA A 43 44.68 -32.66 28.52
C ALA A 43 43.72 -33.44 29.43
N THR A 44 44.29 -34.40 30.13
CA THR A 44 43.69 -35.15 31.25
C THR A 44 43.59 -34.27 32.49
N ARG A 45 42.48 -34.36 33.27
CA ARG A 45 42.45 -34.51 34.75
C ARG A 45 41.01 -34.40 35.33
N PRO A 46 40.77 -34.86 36.58
CA PRO A 46 39.91 -36.02 36.82
C PRO A 46 38.55 -35.71 37.46
N ALA A 47 37.74 -36.77 37.53
CA ALA A 47 36.46 -36.85 38.22
C ALA A 47 36.58 -36.65 39.74
N THR A 48 35.66 -35.86 40.29
CA THR A 48 35.25 -35.92 41.70
C THR A 48 33.73 -36.06 41.75
N SER A 49 33.32 -37.17 42.35
CA SER A 49 31.96 -37.53 42.74
C SER A 49 31.58 -36.80 44.03
N ALA A 50 30.38 -36.21 44.09
CA ALA A 50 29.54 -36.17 45.28
C ALA A 50 28.11 -35.73 44.91
N ALA A 51 27.15 -36.50 45.41
CA ALA A 51 25.72 -36.41 45.14
C ALA A 51 25.00 -35.25 45.85
N SER A 52 23.87 -34.78 45.31
CA SER A 52 22.56 -34.72 45.98
C SER A 52 21.55 -33.92 45.15
N GLY A 53 20.26 -34.26 45.29
CA GLY A 53 19.15 -33.39 44.90
C GLY A 53 18.37 -33.89 43.68
N GLY A 54 17.28 -34.62 43.96
CA GLY A 54 16.30 -34.98 42.95
C GLY A 54 15.52 -33.77 42.48
N GLU A 55 15.47 -33.60 41.17
CA GLU A 55 14.36 -32.98 40.47
C GLU A 55 14.32 -33.64 39.10
N THR A 56 13.25 -34.36 38.79
CA THR A 56 12.99 -34.85 37.44
C THR A 56 12.71 -33.63 36.56
N ALA A 57 13.77 -32.92 36.18
CA ALA A 57 13.72 -31.90 35.15
C ALA A 57 13.22 -32.60 33.89
N SER A 58 12.01 -32.26 33.45
CA SER A 58 11.50 -32.72 32.17
C SER A 58 12.51 -32.30 31.11
N ASN A 59 13.22 -33.26 30.52
CA ASN A 59 14.19 -33.05 29.43
C ASN A 59 13.52 -32.64 28.11
N THR A 60 12.35 -32.01 28.18
CA THR A 60 11.69 -31.41 27.02
C THR A 60 12.46 -30.15 26.67
N PRO A 61 13.06 -30.07 25.46
CA PRO A 61 13.60 -28.82 24.97
C PRO A 61 12.51 -27.74 25.09
N PRO A 62 12.83 -26.51 25.49
CA PRO A 62 11.86 -25.42 25.45
C PRO A 62 11.27 -25.37 24.04
N PRO A 63 9.95 -25.14 23.90
CA PRO A 63 9.33 -25.03 22.59
C PRO A 63 10.13 -24.00 21.78
N PRO A 64 10.40 -24.26 20.49
CA PRO A 64 11.13 -23.32 19.66
C PRO A 64 10.44 -21.96 19.78
N PRO A 65 11.21 -20.85 19.93
CA PRO A 65 10.63 -19.53 20.01
C PRO A 65 9.69 -19.36 18.81
N PRO A 66 8.50 -18.76 18.99
CA PRO A 66 7.60 -18.52 17.88
C PRO A 66 8.40 -17.88 16.75
N PRO A 67 8.19 -18.30 15.49
CA PRO A 67 8.94 -17.77 14.36
C PRO A 67 8.89 -16.25 14.46
N PRO A 68 10.02 -15.52 14.25
CA PRO A 68 10.08 -14.09 14.45
C PRO A 68 8.89 -13.46 13.76
N GLN A 69 7.91 -13.01 14.55
CA GLN A 69 6.75 -12.35 14.00
C GLN A 69 7.34 -11.13 13.31
N ALA A 70 7.31 -11.15 11.99
CA ALA A 70 7.66 -10.01 11.19
C ALA A 70 7.02 -8.77 11.83
N GLU A 71 7.83 -7.86 12.38
CA GLU A 71 7.36 -6.79 13.26
C GLU A 71 6.12 -6.12 12.68
N ALA A 72 5.00 -6.17 13.40
CA ALA A 72 3.78 -5.50 12.96
C ALA A 72 3.95 -3.98 13.09
N TRP A 73 3.26 -3.22 12.24
CA TRP A 73 3.21 -1.77 12.38
C TRP A 73 2.50 -1.37 13.68
N SER A 74 2.67 -0.12 14.14
CA SER A 74 1.91 0.36 15.30
C SER A 74 0.41 0.41 14.97
N ARG A 75 -0.47 0.11 15.96
CA ARG A 75 -1.93 0.11 15.75
C ARG A 75 -2.46 1.40 15.10
N PRO A 76 -2.01 2.61 15.49
CA PRO A 76 -2.42 3.84 14.81
C PRO A 76 -2.04 3.86 13.32
N ALA A 77 -0.85 3.35 12.97
CA ALA A 77 -0.42 3.26 11.57
C ALA A 77 -1.33 2.33 10.75
N GLN A 78 -1.79 1.25 11.35
CA GLN A 78 -2.66 0.26 10.70
C GLN A 78 -4.08 0.79 10.50
N ILE A 79 -4.68 1.35 11.55
CA ILE A 79 -6.03 1.95 11.48
C ILE A 79 -6.05 3.06 10.42
N LEU A 80 -5.07 3.97 10.48
CA LEU A 80 -4.98 5.07 9.53
C LEU A 80 -4.71 4.57 8.11
N HIS A 81 -3.89 3.52 7.94
CA HIS A 81 -3.66 2.91 6.63
C HIS A 81 -4.96 2.42 5.99
N TRP A 82 -5.74 1.63 6.72
CA TRP A 82 -6.98 1.05 6.20
C TRP A 82 -8.06 2.10 5.98
N ALA A 83 -8.24 3.03 6.92
CA ALA A 83 -9.18 4.13 6.75
C ALA A 83 -8.89 4.90 5.46
N MET A 84 -7.63 5.34 5.28
CA MET A 84 -7.21 6.03 4.06
C MET A 84 -7.32 5.14 2.83
N GLY A 85 -6.96 3.86 2.91
CA GLY A 85 -7.02 2.92 1.79
C GLY A 85 -8.44 2.76 1.25
N PHE A 86 -9.42 2.55 2.12
CA PHE A 86 -10.83 2.45 1.72
C PHE A 86 -11.36 3.79 1.16
N THR A 87 -11.00 4.92 1.78
CA THR A 87 -11.38 6.24 1.26
C THR A 87 -10.79 6.49 -0.13
N ILE A 88 -9.52 6.18 -0.35
CA ILE A 88 -8.86 6.33 -1.66
C ILE A 88 -9.53 5.47 -2.73
N VAL A 89 -9.88 4.21 -2.41
CA VAL A 89 -10.61 3.34 -3.36
C VAL A 89 -11.96 3.97 -3.72
N GLY A 90 -12.70 4.51 -2.73
CA GLY A 90 -13.97 5.20 -2.96
C GLY A 90 -13.81 6.50 -3.78
N LEU A 91 -12.75 7.28 -3.54
CA LEU A 91 -12.45 8.50 -4.28
C LEU A 91 -12.09 8.21 -5.74
N VAL A 92 -11.22 7.23 -5.98
CA VAL A 92 -10.86 6.80 -7.34
C VAL A 92 -12.10 6.26 -8.07
N GLY A 93 -12.89 5.41 -7.42
CA GLY A 93 -14.12 4.86 -8.01
C GLY A 93 -15.17 5.92 -8.34
N SER A 94 -15.41 6.88 -7.45
CA SER A 94 -16.34 7.99 -7.68
C SER A 94 -15.86 8.94 -8.77
N GLY A 95 -14.57 9.27 -8.81
CA GLY A 95 -13.98 10.10 -9.86
C GLY A 95 -14.08 9.43 -11.24
N TRP A 96 -13.75 8.14 -11.30
CA TRP A 96 -13.89 7.35 -12.52
C TRP A 96 -15.35 7.30 -13.01
N LEU A 97 -16.30 7.00 -12.11
CA LEU A 97 -17.72 6.92 -12.46
C LEU A 97 -18.29 8.28 -12.90
N ALA A 98 -17.91 9.37 -12.23
CA ALA A 98 -18.30 10.73 -12.63
C ALA A 98 -17.76 11.12 -14.01
N GLY A 99 -16.59 10.59 -14.38
CA GLY A 99 -15.98 10.81 -15.69
C GLY A 99 -16.70 10.10 -16.84
N GLN A 100 -17.47 9.05 -16.56
CA GLN A 100 -18.27 8.35 -17.56
C GLN A 100 -19.62 9.04 -17.85
N ILE A 101 -20.05 9.97 -16.98
CA ILE A 101 -21.32 10.67 -17.09
C ILE A 101 -21.07 12.05 -17.72
N PRO A 102 -21.63 12.34 -18.91
CA PRO A 102 -21.55 13.68 -19.49
C PRO A 102 -22.13 14.72 -18.53
N ASN A 103 -21.38 15.77 -18.26
CA ASN A 103 -21.84 16.87 -17.41
C ASN A 103 -22.62 17.91 -18.24
N ASP A 104 -23.69 17.47 -18.89
CA ASP A 104 -24.47 18.27 -19.84
C ASP A 104 -25.98 17.95 -19.71
N PRO A 105 -26.81 18.92 -19.29
CA PRO A 105 -28.27 18.76 -19.21
C PRO A 105 -28.96 18.31 -20.50
N GLU A 106 -28.37 18.58 -21.66
CA GLU A 106 -28.94 18.15 -22.95
C GLU A 106 -28.66 16.68 -23.24
N LYS A 107 -27.61 16.10 -22.65
CA LYS A 107 -27.12 14.75 -22.95
C LYS A 107 -27.32 13.76 -21.81
N THR A 108 -27.81 14.19 -20.67
CA THR A 108 -27.94 13.36 -19.46
C THR A 108 -29.21 13.73 -18.73
N ASP A 109 -29.97 12.72 -18.31
CA ASP A 109 -31.21 12.93 -17.58
C ASP A 109 -30.95 13.58 -16.21
N GLU A 110 -31.94 14.36 -15.74
CA GLU A 110 -31.85 15.14 -14.50
C GLU A 110 -31.48 14.26 -13.29
N LYS A 111 -32.05 13.06 -13.21
CA LYS A 111 -31.79 12.12 -12.11
C LYS A 111 -30.33 11.67 -12.09
N THR A 112 -29.77 11.34 -13.25
CA THR A 112 -28.36 10.96 -13.39
C THR A 112 -27.42 12.13 -13.08
N LEU A 113 -27.77 13.36 -13.48
CA LEU A 113 -27.01 14.56 -13.12
C LEU A 113 -27.06 14.85 -11.61
N ALA A 114 -28.21 14.71 -10.97
CA ALA A 114 -28.37 14.86 -9.52
C ALA A 114 -27.55 13.81 -8.75
N TRP A 115 -27.56 12.56 -9.22
CA TRP A 115 -26.72 11.50 -8.67
C TRP A 115 -25.23 11.83 -8.82
N ARG A 116 -24.79 12.26 -10.01
CA ARG A 116 -23.41 12.67 -10.27
C ARG A 116 -22.98 13.80 -9.34
N SER A 117 -23.81 14.83 -9.19
CA SER A 117 -23.55 15.97 -8.31
C SER A 117 -23.41 15.55 -6.85
N THR A 118 -24.32 14.70 -6.36
CA THR A 118 -24.27 14.15 -5.00
C THR A 118 -22.99 13.33 -4.77
N MET A 119 -22.60 12.52 -5.74
CA MET A 119 -21.37 11.74 -5.67
C MET A 119 -20.12 12.64 -5.64
N MET A 120 -20.08 13.68 -6.48
CA MET A 120 -18.97 14.64 -6.50
C MET A 120 -18.88 15.47 -5.22
N HIS A 121 -20.02 15.85 -4.63
CA HIS A 121 -20.06 16.49 -3.33
C HIS A 121 -19.32 15.67 -2.26
N TYR A 122 -19.58 14.35 -2.20
CA TYR A 122 -18.86 13.47 -1.28
C TYR A 122 -17.41 13.23 -1.70
N HIS A 123 -17.12 13.13 -3.00
CA HIS A 123 -15.76 13.00 -3.51
C HIS A 123 -14.87 14.15 -3.02
N GLU A 124 -15.33 15.39 -3.19
CA GLU A 124 -14.62 16.59 -2.78
C GLU A 124 -14.49 16.67 -1.24
N SER A 125 -15.57 16.34 -0.51
CA SER A 125 -15.56 16.33 0.96
C SER A 125 -14.57 15.33 1.55
N PHE A 126 -14.57 14.09 1.05
CA PHE A 126 -13.62 13.06 1.48
C PHE A 126 -12.21 13.35 0.97
N GLY A 127 -12.05 13.99 -0.18
CA GLY A 127 -10.77 14.49 -0.66
C GLY A 127 -10.15 15.50 0.31
N LEU A 128 -10.94 16.44 0.83
CA LEU A 128 -10.48 17.39 1.84
C LEU A 128 -10.19 16.70 3.19
N LEU A 129 -10.99 15.73 3.60
CA LEU A 129 -10.70 14.91 4.78
C LEU A 129 -9.37 14.16 4.64
N MET A 130 -9.07 13.66 3.45
CA MET A 130 -7.80 13.02 3.14
C MET A 130 -6.61 13.98 3.26
N LEU A 131 -6.78 15.27 2.90
CA LEU A 131 -5.76 16.29 3.13
C LEU A 131 -5.35 16.36 4.61
N ALA A 132 -6.34 16.38 5.50
CA ALA A 132 -6.11 16.38 6.94
C ALA A 132 -5.48 15.06 7.43
N ALA A 133 -5.92 13.91 6.91
CA ALA A 133 -5.43 12.59 7.30
C ALA A 133 -3.98 12.31 6.89
N ILE A 134 -3.45 13.01 5.88
CA ILE A 134 -2.05 12.87 5.44
C ILE A 134 -1.06 13.34 6.49
N VAL A 135 -1.38 14.39 7.25
CA VAL A 135 -0.49 14.94 8.28
C VAL A 135 -0.14 13.88 9.34
N PRO A 136 -1.11 13.25 10.05
CA PRO A 136 -0.78 12.19 10.99
C PRO A 136 -0.17 10.96 10.30
N ARG A 137 -0.51 10.70 9.03
CA ARG A 137 0.07 9.58 8.26
C ARG A 137 1.57 9.74 8.09
N ILE A 138 2.00 10.93 7.68
CA ILE A 138 3.40 11.27 7.49
C ILE A 138 4.12 11.30 8.84
N ALA A 139 3.52 11.92 9.87
CA ALA A 139 4.09 11.97 11.22
C ALA A 139 4.35 10.56 11.78
N ILE A 140 3.37 9.67 11.71
CA ILE A 140 3.52 8.27 12.17
C ILE A 140 4.63 7.55 11.41
N ARG A 141 4.76 7.79 10.10
CA ARG A 141 5.79 7.17 9.26
C ARG A 141 7.21 7.56 9.66
N PHE A 142 7.41 8.79 10.13
CA PHE A 142 8.69 9.28 10.64
C PHE A 142 8.96 8.89 12.09
N MET A 143 7.92 8.84 12.93
CA MET A 143 8.07 8.51 14.36
C MET A 143 8.30 7.01 14.62
N HIS A 144 7.90 6.13 13.70
CA HIS A 144 7.99 4.69 13.89
C HIS A 144 9.00 4.05 12.94
N LYS A 145 9.85 3.16 13.49
CA LYS A 145 10.75 2.34 12.69
C LYS A 145 9.94 1.41 11.80
N ALA A 146 10.27 1.39 10.51
CA ALA A 146 9.64 0.47 9.58
C ALA A 146 10.05 -0.97 9.92
N PRO A 147 9.11 -1.95 9.89
CA PRO A 147 9.43 -3.35 10.05
C PRO A 147 10.50 -3.83 9.08
N LYS A 148 11.29 -4.81 9.51
CA LYS A 148 12.30 -5.45 8.66
C LYS A 148 11.70 -5.95 7.34
N GLN A 149 12.38 -5.68 6.23
CA GLN A 149 11.98 -6.19 4.92
C GLN A 149 11.94 -7.73 4.92
N LEU A 150 10.96 -8.30 4.24
CA LEU A 150 10.89 -9.75 4.03
C LEU A 150 12.02 -10.18 3.08
N PRO A 151 12.45 -11.45 3.11
CA PRO A 151 13.38 -11.97 2.11
C PRO A 151 12.79 -11.86 0.70
N GLY A 152 13.59 -11.41 -0.26
CA GLY A 152 13.19 -11.29 -1.65
C GLY A 152 14.33 -10.81 -2.53
N PRO A 153 14.22 -10.98 -3.86
CA PRO A 153 15.15 -10.38 -4.80
C PRO A 153 15.07 -8.85 -4.76
N ALA A 154 16.18 -8.18 -5.07
CA ALA A 154 16.29 -6.72 -4.98
C ALA A 154 15.23 -5.97 -5.82
N TRP A 155 14.80 -6.53 -6.95
CA TRP A 155 13.79 -5.92 -7.80
C TRP A 155 12.39 -5.89 -7.14
N GLU A 156 12.02 -6.86 -6.29
CA GLU A 156 10.77 -6.84 -5.53
C GLU A 156 10.78 -5.70 -4.50
N HIS A 157 11.93 -5.49 -3.84
CA HIS A 157 12.11 -4.38 -2.91
C HIS A 157 12.06 -3.02 -3.62
N LEU A 158 12.70 -2.91 -4.78
CA LEU A 158 12.66 -1.70 -5.59
C LEU A 158 11.23 -1.39 -6.04
N ALA A 159 10.50 -2.38 -6.57
CA ALA A 159 9.11 -2.22 -6.98
C ALA A 159 8.20 -1.81 -5.82
N GLY A 160 8.37 -2.43 -4.65
CA GLY A 160 7.66 -2.06 -3.43
C GLY A 160 7.95 -0.61 -3.00
N ASN A 161 9.22 -0.20 -3.03
CA ASN A 161 9.61 1.17 -2.67
C ASN A 161 9.06 2.20 -3.65
N LEU A 162 9.13 1.93 -4.96
CA LEU A 162 8.60 2.81 -6.00
C LEU A 162 7.08 2.92 -5.92
N SER A 163 6.37 1.81 -5.69
CA SER A 163 4.92 1.81 -5.49
C SER A 163 4.52 2.70 -4.31
N HIS A 164 5.20 2.54 -3.15
CA HIS A 164 4.93 3.40 -2.00
C HIS A 164 5.28 4.86 -2.29
N ALA A 165 6.43 5.16 -2.89
CA ALA A 165 6.82 6.53 -3.21
C ALA A 165 5.81 7.21 -4.14
N ALA A 166 5.36 6.51 -5.19
CA ALA A 166 4.33 6.99 -6.10
C ALA A 166 3.00 7.23 -5.39
N LEU A 167 2.56 6.30 -4.53
CA LEU A 167 1.34 6.46 -3.75
C LEU A 167 1.43 7.62 -2.75
N TYR A 168 2.56 7.82 -2.06
CA TYR A 168 2.74 8.97 -1.18
C TYR A 168 2.71 10.30 -1.94
N GLY A 169 3.38 10.36 -3.10
CA GLY A 169 3.35 11.54 -3.97
C GLY A 169 1.93 11.86 -4.43
N ALA A 170 1.20 10.84 -4.90
CA ALA A 170 -0.18 11.00 -5.34
C ALA A 170 -1.12 11.35 -4.18
N MET A 171 -0.95 10.73 -3.01
CA MET A 171 -1.73 11.03 -1.80
C MET A 171 -1.61 12.50 -1.40
N ILE A 172 -0.44 13.11 -1.53
CA ILE A 172 -0.25 14.54 -1.24
C ILE A 172 -0.81 15.39 -2.40
N PHE A 173 -0.43 15.06 -3.63
CA PHE A 173 -0.75 15.87 -4.80
C PHE A 173 -2.25 15.95 -5.08
N MET A 174 -2.98 14.84 -4.99
CA MET A 174 -4.41 14.78 -5.32
C MET A 174 -5.26 15.75 -4.48
N PRO A 175 -5.27 15.70 -3.13
CA PRO A 175 -6.10 16.61 -2.35
C PRO A 175 -5.61 18.06 -2.42
N VAL A 176 -4.30 18.31 -2.55
CA VAL A 176 -3.77 19.68 -2.73
C VAL A 176 -4.21 20.27 -4.06
N SER A 177 -4.08 19.52 -5.16
CA SER A 177 -4.55 19.95 -6.48
C SER A 177 -6.06 20.10 -6.52
N GLY A 178 -6.81 19.23 -5.82
CA GLY A 178 -8.26 19.30 -5.67
C GLY A 178 -8.71 20.60 -5.00
N LEU A 179 -8.13 20.89 -3.83
CA LEU A 179 -8.38 22.13 -3.11
C LEU A 179 -7.98 23.36 -3.93
N ALA A 180 -6.84 23.30 -4.62
CA ALA A 180 -6.35 24.41 -5.42
C ALA A 180 -7.32 24.73 -6.57
N PHE A 181 -7.68 23.76 -7.43
CA PHE A 181 -8.60 24.06 -8.53
C PHE A 181 -9.97 24.50 -8.00
N GLY A 182 -10.50 23.86 -6.94
CA GLY A 182 -11.79 24.24 -6.37
C GLY A 182 -11.78 25.66 -5.80
N TYR A 183 -10.68 26.07 -5.16
CA TYR A 183 -10.49 27.45 -4.71
C TYR A 183 -10.45 28.43 -5.88
N TYR A 184 -9.59 28.19 -6.88
CA TYR A 184 -9.42 29.12 -8.00
C TYR A 184 -10.64 29.19 -8.92
N SER A 185 -11.53 28.18 -8.92
CA SER A 185 -12.79 28.18 -9.67
C SER A 185 -13.86 29.17 -9.18
N CYS A 186 -13.61 29.88 -8.08
CA CYS A 186 -14.56 30.75 -7.34
C CYS A 186 -15.75 30.03 -6.68
N TRP A 187 -16.05 28.78 -7.04
CA TRP A 187 -17.16 28.02 -6.46
C TRP A 187 -16.87 27.51 -5.05
N GLY A 188 -15.58 27.33 -4.72
CA GLY A 188 -15.16 26.75 -3.46
C GLY A 188 -15.17 25.22 -3.50
N VAL A 189 -15.05 24.60 -2.32
CA VAL A 189 -15.01 23.15 -2.17
C VAL A 189 -16.01 22.73 -1.08
N PRO A 190 -17.01 21.89 -1.40
CA PRO A 190 -17.94 21.38 -0.41
C PRO A 190 -17.21 20.48 0.59
N PHE A 191 -17.58 20.62 1.86
CA PHE A 191 -17.07 19.82 2.96
C PHE A 191 -18.24 19.37 3.84
N PHE A 192 -18.93 18.32 3.39
CA PHE A 192 -20.15 17.81 3.99
C PHE A 192 -21.21 18.92 4.14
N ALA A 193 -21.53 19.33 5.37
CA ALA A 193 -22.49 20.40 5.63
C ALA A 193 -21.91 21.82 5.49
N TRP A 194 -20.60 21.96 5.29
CA TRP A 194 -19.91 23.24 5.15
C TRP A 194 -19.39 23.43 3.73
N ASN A 195 -18.96 24.66 3.42
CA ASN A 195 -18.30 24.99 2.17
C ASN A 195 -17.01 25.77 2.47
N VAL A 196 -15.91 25.34 1.89
CA VAL A 196 -14.66 26.11 1.89
C VAL A 196 -14.80 27.18 0.79
N PRO A 197 -14.73 28.47 1.13
CA PRO A 197 -14.93 29.53 0.14
C PRO A 197 -13.84 29.50 -0.92
N GLY A 198 -14.24 29.73 -2.17
CA GLY A 198 -13.33 29.94 -3.28
C GLY A 198 -12.73 31.35 -3.30
N LEU A 199 -11.91 31.60 -4.31
CA LEU A 199 -11.39 32.92 -4.62
C LEU A 199 -12.56 33.88 -4.92
N PRO A 200 -12.57 35.09 -4.34
CA PRO A 200 -13.58 36.11 -4.67
C PRO A 200 -13.61 36.38 -6.18
N LYS A 201 -14.80 36.49 -6.76
CA LYS A 201 -14.98 36.64 -8.21
C LYS A 201 -14.29 37.90 -8.75
N GLU A 202 -14.19 38.94 -7.93
CA GLU A 202 -13.53 40.21 -8.23
C GLU A 202 -12.02 40.05 -8.41
N GLN A 203 -11.45 38.96 -7.89
CA GLN A 203 -10.02 38.62 -7.97
C GLN A 203 -9.73 37.55 -9.04
N TYR A 204 -10.75 37.07 -9.76
CA TYR A 204 -10.58 36.08 -10.81
C TYR A 204 -10.04 36.75 -12.08
N ASP A 205 -8.78 36.45 -12.40
CA ASP A 205 -8.06 36.96 -13.56
C ASP A 205 -7.50 35.82 -14.44
N GLU A 206 -6.77 36.16 -15.50
CA GLU A 206 -6.14 35.17 -16.39
C GLU A 206 -5.17 34.23 -15.65
N ARG A 207 -4.54 34.72 -14.58
CA ARG A 207 -3.62 33.93 -13.76
C ARG A 207 -4.38 32.91 -12.92
N ALA A 208 -5.49 33.30 -12.28
CA ALA A 208 -6.36 32.41 -11.54
C ALA A 208 -6.88 31.29 -12.45
N LYS A 209 -7.35 31.65 -13.64
CA LYS A 209 -7.77 30.67 -14.66
C LYS A 209 -6.65 29.71 -15.06
N ALA A 210 -5.44 30.21 -15.30
CA ALA A 210 -4.30 29.35 -15.66
C ALA A 210 -3.94 28.35 -14.54
N ILE A 211 -4.06 28.77 -13.28
CA ILE A 211 -3.82 27.91 -12.11
C ILE A 211 -4.93 26.86 -11.98
N GLU A 212 -6.19 27.27 -12.11
CA GLU A 212 -7.36 26.38 -12.14
C GLU A 212 -7.19 25.28 -13.20
N ASP A 213 -6.94 25.67 -14.46
CA ASP A 213 -6.76 24.75 -15.59
C ASP A 213 -5.60 23.77 -15.34
N PHE A 214 -4.48 24.26 -14.81
CA PHE A 214 -3.31 23.44 -14.50
C PHE A 214 -3.64 22.38 -13.45
N PHE A 215 -4.26 22.77 -12.33
CA PHE A 215 -4.57 21.83 -11.26
C PHE A 215 -5.69 20.86 -11.65
N TYR A 216 -6.74 21.33 -12.34
CA TYR A 216 -7.79 20.47 -12.87
C TYR A 216 -7.21 19.38 -13.81
N THR A 217 -6.41 19.80 -14.78
CA THR A 217 -5.81 18.90 -15.77
C THR A 217 -4.92 17.85 -15.11
N ASN A 218 -4.05 18.28 -14.19
CA ASN A 218 -3.13 17.35 -13.53
C ASN A 218 -3.81 16.48 -12.47
N HIS A 219 -4.82 16.99 -11.76
CA HIS A 219 -5.64 16.19 -10.85
C HIS A 219 -6.31 15.03 -11.59
N HIS A 220 -6.90 15.32 -12.76
CA HIS A 220 -7.50 14.29 -13.60
C HIS A 220 -6.47 13.26 -14.09
N ARG A 221 -5.32 13.72 -14.61
CA ARG A 221 -4.24 12.82 -15.09
C ARG A 221 -3.69 11.92 -13.99
N VAL A 222 -3.42 12.48 -12.80
CA VAL A 222 -2.93 11.68 -11.66
C VAL A 222 -4.01 10.75 -11.14
N GLY A 223 -5.28 11.17 -11.17
CA GLY A 223 -6.43 10.30 -10.91
C GLY A 223 -6.44 9.07 -11.82
N GLN A 224 -6.27 9.25 -13.13
CA GLN A 224 -6.16 8.14 -14.10
C GLN A 224 -4.98 7.21 -13.80
N VAL A 225 -3.83 7.76 -13.37
CA VAL A 225 -2.70 6.91 -12.94
C VAL A 225 -3.07 6.09 -11.71
N LEU A 226 -3.78 6.68 -10.73
CA LEU A 226 -4.24 5.99 -9.53
C LEU A 226 -5.26 4.87 -9.83
N GLU A 227 -6.10 5.03 -10.85
CA GLU A 227 -7.01 3.97 -11.32
C GLU A 227 -6.29 2.67 -11.63
N TYR A 228 -5.04 2.72 -12.10
CA TYR A 228 -4.21 1.54 -12.36
C TYR A 228 -3.27 1.21 -11.21
N LEU A 229 -2.68 2.22 -10.57
CA LEU A 229 -1.68 2.02 -9.51
C LEU A 229 -2.28 1.38 -8.25
N VAL A 230 -3.51 1.74 -7.88
CA VAL A 230 -4.17 1.19 -6.68
C VAL A 230 -4.47 -0.31 -6.85
N PRO A 231 -5.13 -0.77 -7.93
CA PRO A 231 -5.30 -2.21 -8.17
C PRO A 231 -3.97 -2.95 -8.28
N LEU A 232 -2.95 -2.38 -8.92
CA LEU A 232 -1.62 -2.99 -9.00
C LEU A 232 -1.00 -3.16 -7.61
N HIS A 233 -1.09 -2.15 -6.75
CA HIS A 233 -0.59 -2.22 -5.38
C HIS A 233 -1.31 -3.31 -4.56
N ILE A 234 -2.65 -3.36 -4.62
CA ILE A 234 -3.45 -4.39 -3.94
C ILE A 234 -3.13 -5.78 -4.51
N GLY A 235 -3.00 -5.89 -5.83
CA GLY A 235 -2.64 -7.13 -6.52
C GLY A 235 -1.26 -7.63 -6.12
N ALA A 236 -0.28 -6.74 -5.94
CA ALA A 236 1.06 -7.10 -5.45
C ALA A 236 0.99 -7.67 -4.01
N VAL A 237 0.17 -7.09 -3.14
CA VAL A 237 -0.06 -7.64 -1.80
C VAL A 237 -0.68 -9.04 -1.89
N GLY A 238 -1.67 -9.22 -2.76
CA GLY A 238 -2.28 -10.53 -3.03
C GLY A 238 -1.28 -11.57 -3.56
N TYR A 239 -0.44 -11.19 -4.53
CA TYR A 239 0.63 -12.02 -5.07
C TYR A 239 1.58 -12.49 -3.97
N HIS A 240 2.05 -11.57 -3.13
CA HIS A 240 2.96 -11.91 -2.04
C HIS A 240 2.28 -12.76 -0.96
N HIS A 241 1.01 -12.50 -0.65
CA HIS A 241 0.29 -13.27 0.35
C HIS A 241 -0.02 -14.70 -0.10
N LEU A 242 -0.58 -14.84 -1.30
CA LEU A 242 -1.10 -16.12 -1.81
C LEU A 242 -0.03 -17.00 -2.46
N LEU A 243 0.89 -16.41 -3.23
CA LEU A 243 1.87 -17.17 -4.03
C LEU A 243 3.26 -17.23 -3.39
N ARG A 244 3.63 -16.22 -2.58
CA ARG A 244 4.94 -16.18 -1.90
C ARG A 244 4.88 -16.58 -0.43
N GLY A 245 3.68 -16.78 0.12
CA GLY A 245 3.49 -17.11 1.54
C GLY A 245 3.94 -16.01 2.50
N HIS A 246 4.10 -14.77 2.00
CA HIS A 246 4.51 -13.64 2.81
C HIS A 246 3.33 -13.13 3.64
N ASN A 247 3.52 -13.04 4.96
CA ASN A 247 2.48 -12.49 5.84
C ASN A 247 2.49 -10.95 5.87
N LEU A 248 2.27 -10.31 4.71
CA LEU A 248 2.18 -8.85 4.60
C LEU A 248 0.92 -8.30 5.27
N LEU A 249 -0.22 -8.96 5.06
CA LEU A 249 -1.50 -8.56 5.66
C LEU A 249 -1.46 -8.61 7.19
N GLY A 250 -0.80 -9.62 7.76
CA GLY A 250 -0.62 -9.72 9.21
C GLY A 250 0.15 -8.55 9.82
N ARG A 251 1.07 -7.92 9.08
CA ARG A 251 1.80 -6.71 9.53
C ARG A 251 0.92 -5.46 9.60
N MET A 252 -0.23 -5.50 8.92
CA MET A 252 -1.21 -4.40 8.84
C MET A 252 -2.58 -4.79 9.44
N ASN A 253 -2.70 -5.88 10.22
CA ASN A 253 -3.97 -6.29 10.80
C ASN A 253 -4.26 -5.58 12.16
N PRO A 254 -5.15 -4.58 12.22
CA PRO A 254 -5.38 -3.81 13.45
C PRO A 254 -6.02 -4.64 14.57
N PHE A 255 -6.58 -5.80 14.24
CA PHE A 255 -7.25 -6.71 15.16
C PHE A 255 -6.34 -7.85 15.65
N ALA A 256 -5.08 -7.90 15.22
CA ALA A 256 -4.13 -8.87 15.74
C ALA A 256 -3.90 -8.66 17.25
N ALA A 257 -4.23 -9.66 18.06
CA ALA A 257 -3.94 -9.65 19.48
C ALA A 257 -2.42 -9.60 19.68
N LYS A 258 -1.93 -8.70 20.55
CA LYS A 258 -0.57 -8.84 21.06
C LYS A 258 -0.56 -10.14 21.85
N VAL A 259 0.22 -11.14 21.44
CA VAL A 259 0.55 -12.25 22.33
C VAL A 259 1.38 -11.63 23.45
N VAL A 260 0.72 -11.28 24.55
CA VAL A 260 1.40 -10.88 25.78
C VAL A 260 2.09 -12.15 26.28
N SER A 261 3.42 -12.20 26.18
CA SER A 261 4.17 -13.26 26.85
C SER A 261 4.05 -13.01 28.36
N GLU A 262 3.06 -13.60 29.00
CA GLU A 262 2.86 -13.59 30.46
C GLU A 262 3.88 -14.51 31.17
N THR A 263 5.17 -14.37 30.86
CA THR A 263 6.23 -15.21 31.48
C THR A 263 7.22 -14.38 32.29
N ALA A 264 6.81 -13.22 32.80
CA ALA A 264 7.67 -12.36 33.63
C ALA A 264 6.96 -11.84 34.89
N LYS A 265 6.03 -12.61 35.48
CA LYS A 265 5.45 -12.30 36.79
C LYS A 265 5.27 -13.55 37.65
N LYS A 266 6.39 -14.24 37.90
CA LYS A 266 6.55 -15.19 39.00
C LYS A 266 8.04 -15.27 39.34
N VAL A 267 8.51 -14.27 40.08
CA VAL A 267 9.65 -14.37 41.00
C VAL A 267 9.22 -13.66 42.27
#